data_AF-A0A850KU84-F1
#
_entry.id   AF-A0A850KU84-F1
#
_cell.length_a   1.000
_cell.length_b   1.000
_cell.length_c   1.000
_cell.angle_alpha   90.00
_cell.angle_beta   90.00
_cell.angle_gamma   90.00
#
_symmetry.space_group_name_H-M   'P 1'
#
loop_
_entity.id
_entity.type
_entity.pdbx_description
1 polymer ?
#
loop_
_entity_poly.entity_id
_entity_poly.type
_entity_poly.pdbx_seq_one_letter_code
_entity_poly.pdbx_strand_id
1 'polypeptide(L)'
;MLRTIVFLIALIGSVTTATLAKSAEEKAAEILSAAQSYVDNYRFERDEAALSKAYSGLDKVWDAFVGQYGVGHPLAAEFSLIRARAATAASDKSAVVQAWKQALQSNGVGTTTAQQKVGLNVEAAYAAAKVEDYVSSQQFFAAARALAVVRGDDAEKARLYMRIRELGVVGAGMDWRSLRDALYDLRKFSETFAMWTVPRLEAVVGEAEIRLRYQPEGEEKREDLSTLKAEIMLIVDGVSSSLPPGFMTRVRTLNYALEDRYQL
;
A
#
# COMPACT_ATOMS: atom_id res chain seq x y z
N MET A 1 -80.46 -4.88 -10.67
CA MET A 1 -80.98 -5.77 -9.61
C MET A 1 -80.09 -7.01 -9.61
N LEU A 2 -79.03 -7.01 -8.80
CA LEU A 2 -78.94 -7.62 -7.46
C LEU A 2 -78.82 -9.16 -7.50
N ARG A 3 -77.63 -9.62 -7.09
CA ARG A 3 -77.31 -10.89 -6.39
C ARG A 3 -77.33 -12.21 -7.16
N THR A 4 -76.11 -12.71 -7.47
CA THR A 4 -75.67 -14.04 -7.02
C THR A 4 -74.14 -14.12 -6.92
N ILE A 5 -73.62 -14.06 -5.69
CA ILE A 5 -72.32 -14.62 -5.24
C ILE A 5 -72.78 -15.95 -4.55
N VAL A 6 -72.15 -17.12 -4.64
CA VAL A 6 -70.82 -17.51 -4.15
C VAL A 6 -70.48 -18.95 -4.60
N PHE A 7 -69.18 -19.27 -4.57
CA PHE A 7 -68.55 -20.58 -4.37
C PHE A 7 -68.28 -21.46 -5.60
N LEU A 8 -67.08 -21.28 -6.17
CA LEU A 8 -66.25 -22.42 -6.54
C LEU A 8 -64.76 -22.12 -6.32
N ILE A 9 -64.34 -22.49 -5.10
CA ILE A 9 -63.10 -23.18 -4.73
C ILE A 9 -61.83 -22.70 -5.43
N ALA A 10 -61.08 -21.92 -4.65
CA ALA A 10 -59.65 -21.75 -4.74
C ALA A 10 -58.96 -23.14 -4.77
N LEU A 11 -58.53 -23.55 -5.95
CA LEU A 11 -57.44 -24.50 -6.13
C LEU A 11 -56.35 -23.84 -7.00
N ILE A 12 -55.99 -22.60 -6.63
CA ILE A 12 -54.66 -22.09 -6.98
C ILE A 12 -53.74 -22.85 -6.04
N GLY A 13 -53.19 -23.95 -6.55
CA GLY A 13 -52.17 -24.73 -5.90
C GLY A 13 -51.09 -23.77 -5.42
N SER A 14 -51.09 -23.56 -4.11
CA SER A 14 -50.02 -22.98 -3.33
C SER A 14 -48.77 -23.84 -3.52
N VAL A 15 -48.06 -23.61 -4.63
CA VAL A 15 -46.61 -23.74 -4.65
C VAL A 15 -46.09 -22.50 -3.93
N THR A 16 -46.33 -22.47 -2.61
CA THR A 16 -45.47 -21.72 -1.71
C THR A 16 -44.10 -22.34 -1.89
N THR A 17 -43.22 -21.63 -2.61
CA THR A 17 -41.78 -21.83 -2.52
C THR A 17 -41.42 -21.65 -1.05
N ALA A 18 -41.46 -22.75 -0.31
CA ALA A 18 -40.79 -22.86 0.97
C ALA A 18 -39.30 -22.71 0.65
N THR A 19 -38.81 -21.48 0.70
CA THR A 19 -37.39 -21.24 0.95
C THR A 19 -37.10 -21.89 2.29
N LEU A 20 -36.66 -23.15 2.27
CA LEU A 20 -36.12 -23.84 3.42
C LEU A 20 -35.06 -22.91 4.01
N ALA A 21 -35.33 -22.33 5.18
CA ALA A 21 -34.35 -21.54 5.88
C ALA A 21 -33.16 -22.45 6.16
N LYS A 22 -32.01 -22.15 5.57
CA LYS A 22 -30.78 -22.93 5.78
C LYS A 22 -30.49 -23.04 7.27
N SER A 23 -29.98 -24.19 7.70
CA SER A 23 -29.55 -24.35 9.09
C SER A 23 -28.39 -23.39 9.40
N ALA A 24 -28.20 -23.04 10.67
CA ALA A 24 -27.08 -22.18 11.08
C ALA A 24 -25.71 -22.80 10.69
N GLU A 25 -25.61 -24.13 10.72
CA GLU A 25 -24.42 -24.88 10.33
C GLU A 25 -24.17 -24.83 8.82
N GLU A 26 -25.21 -24.99 8.00
CA GLU A 26 -25.11 -24.85 6.54
C GLU A 26 -24.67 -23.43 6.16
N LYS A 27 -25.25 -22.41 6.78
CA LYS A 27 -24.87 -21.01 6.54
C LYS A 27 -23.42 -20.73 6.94
N ALA A 28 -22.96 -21.27 8.07
CA ALA A 28 -21.59 -21.12 8.51
C ALA A 28 -20.61 -21.79 7.52
N ALA A 29 -20.90 -23.04 7.12
CA ALA A 29 -20.09 -23.78 6.14
C ALA A 29 -20.00 -23.07 4.78
N GLU A 30 -21.08 -22.48 4.29
CA GLU A 30 -21.08 -21.69 3.06
C GLU A 30 -20.20 -20.44 3.16
N ILE A 31 -20.26 -19.72 4.29
CA ILE A 31 -19.42 -18.54 4.53
C ILE A 31 -17.95 -18.94 4.56
N LEU A 32 -17.61 -20.03 5.25
CA LEU A 32 -16.23 -20.53 5.33
C LEU A 32 -15.73 -21.00 3.95
N SER A 33 -16.56 -21.72 3.19
CA SER A 33 -16.23 -22.17 1.84
C SER A 33 -16.02 -21.00 0.88
N ALA A 34 -16.86 -19.97 0.95
CA ALA A 34 -16.70 -18.75 0.16
C ALA A 34 -15.41 -18.00 0.54
N ALA A 35 -15.12 -17.83 1.84
CA ALA A 35 -13.89 -17.21 2.32
C ALA A 35 -12.65 -17.98 1.85
N GLN A 36 -12.66 -19.32 1.96
CA GLN A 36 -11.58 -20.18 1.48
C GLN A 36 -11.37 -20.05 -0.02
N SER A 37 -12.46 -20.03 -0.81
CA SER A 37 -12.39 -19.86 -2.26
C SER A 37 -11.72 -18.53 -2.65
N TYR A 38 -12.03 -17.44 -1.96
CA TYR A 38 -11.36 -16.17 -2.18
C TYR A 38 -9.88 -16.22 -1.80
N VAL A 39 -9.52 -16.84 -0.69
CA VAL A 39 -8.11 -17.01 -0.31
C VAL A 39 -7.34 -17.80 -1.37
N ASP A 40 -7.87 -18.95 -1.79
CA ASP A 40 -7.21 -19.83 -2.76
C ASP A 40 -7.03 -19.15 -4.12
N ASN A 41 -8.01 -18.38 -4.56
CA ASN A 41 -7.97 -17.69 -5.85
C ASN A 41 -7.06 -16.45 -5.85
N TYR A 42 -6.92 -15.74 -4.72
CA TYR A 42 -6.31 -14.40 -4.71
C TYR A 42 -5.06 -14.26 -3.84
N ARG A 43 -4.64 -15.27 -3.07
CA ARG A 43 -3.47 -15.15 -2.16
C ARG A 43 -2.16 -14.71 -2.81
N PHE A 44 -1.96 -15.07 -4.08
CA PHE A 44 -0.77 -14.70 -4.86
C PHE A 44 -1.08 -13.74 -6.00
N GLU A 45 -2.33 -13.25 -6.09
CA GLU A 45 -2.74 -12.35 -7.16
C GLU A 45 -2.05 -11.00 -7.01
N ARG A 46 -1.54 -10.48 -8.13
CA ARG A 46 -0.91 -9.17 -8.24
C ARG A 46 -1.62 -8.26 -9.24
N ASP A 47 -2.55 -8.79 -10.04
CA ASP A 47 -3.37 -8.01 -10.95
C ASP A 47 -4.39 -7.15 -10.17
N GLU A 48 -4.13 -5.85 -10.15
CA GLU A 48 -5.04 -4.87 -9.54
C GLU A 48 -6.44 -4.89 -10.19
N ALA A 49 -6.55 -5.14 -11.50
CA ALA A 49 -7.84 -5.14 -12.17
C ALA A 49 -8.72 -6.32 -11.72
N ALA A 50 -8.12 -7.50 -11.54
CA ALA A 50 -8.80 -8.68 -11.00
C ALA A 50 -9.25 -8.45 -9.55
N LEU A 51 -8.35 -7.91 -8.71
CA LEU A 51 -8.65 -7.60 -7.30
C LEU A 51 -9.76 -6.55 -7.15
N SER A 52 -9.70 -5.49 -7.96
CA SER A 52 -10.71 -4.42 -7.98
C SER A 52 -12.10 -4.95 -8.32
N LYS A 53 -12.21 -5.82 -9.34
CA LYS A 53 -13.49 -6.46 -9.73
C LYS A 53 -14.05 -7.37 -8.63
N ALA A 54 -13.18 -8.07 -7.89
CA ALA A 54 -13.58 -8.98 -6.83
C ALA A 54 -13.99 -8.29 -5.52
N TYR A 55 -13.62 -7.01 -5.35
CA TYR A 55 -13.70 -6.29 -4.07
C TYR A 55 -15.09 -6.36 -3.42
N SER A 56 -16.16 -6.05 -4.16
CA SER A 56 -17.52 -6.05 -3.59
C SER A 56 -17.98 -7.41 -3.05
N GLY A 57 -17.50 -8.51 -3.63
CA GLY A 57 -17.77 -9.86 -3.15
C GLY A 57 -16.91 -10.22 -1.94
N LEU A 58 -15.62 -9.89 -1.99
CA LEU A 58 -14.68 -10.04 -0.87
C LEU A 58 -15.19 -9.32 0.38
N ASP A 59 -15.66 -8.08 0.24
CA ASP A 59 -16.13 -7.24 1.35
C ASP A 59 -17.38 -7.84 2.03
N LYS A 60 -18.36 -8.28 1.23
CA LYS A 60 -19.58 -8.93 1.74
C LYS A 60 -19.28 -10.26 2.45
N VAL A 61 -18.41 -11.08 1.87
CA VAL A 61 -18.03 -12.36 2.48
C VAL A 61 -17.19 -12.14 3.73
N TRP A 62 -16.36 -11.10 3.77
CA TRP A 62 -15.61 -10.73 4.96
C TRP A 62 -16.53 -10.35 6.14
N ASP A 63 -17.52 -9.49 5.92
CA ASP A 63 -18.45 -9.10 6.99
C ASP A 63 -19.22 -10.30 7.55
N ALA A 64 -19.68 -11.19 6.67
CA ALA A 64 -20.34 -12.43 7.07
C ALA A 64 -19.38 -13.37 7.82
N PHE A 65 -18.13 -13.48 7.36
CA PHE A 65 -17.09 -14.31 7.96
C PHE A 65 -16.71 -13.84 9.37
N VAL A 66 -16.44 -12.55 9.55
CA VAL A 66 -16.07 -11.99 10.85
C VAL A 66 -17.26 -12.06 11.82
N GLY A 67 -18.49 -11.84 11.35
CA GLY A 67 -19.68 -12.01 12.18
C GLY A 67 -19.88 -13.43 12.72
N GLN A 68 -19.45 -14.45 11.96
CA GLN A 68 -19.62 -15.86 12.32
C GLN A 68 -18.42 -16.44 13.08
N TYR A 69 -17.19 -16.10 12.67
CA TYR A 69 -15.94 -16.76 13.13
C TYR A 69 -14.99 -15.82 13.89
N GLY A 70 -15.21 -14.50 13.80
CA GLY A 70 -14.31 -13.49 14.36
C GLY A 70 -12.94 -13.42 13.65
N VAL A 71 -12.08 -12.54 14.16
CA VAL A 71 -10.73 -12.28 13.59
C VAL A 71 -9.65 -13.26 14.07
N GLY A 72 -9.99 -14.17 14.99
CA GLY A 72 -9.06 -15.19 15.52
C GLY A 72 -8.98 -16.47 14.67
N HIS A 73 -9.83 -16.61 13.65
CA HIS A 73 -9.84 -17.78 12.78
C HIS A 73 -8.56 -17.83 11.92
N PRO A 74 -7.96 -19.02 11.65
CA PRO A 74 -6.71 -19.12 10.89
C PRO A 74 -6.70 -18.43 9.52
N LEU A 75 -7.84 -18.44 8.81
CA LEU A 75 -8.00 -17.78 7.51
C LEU A 75 -8.12 -16.25 7.60
N ALA A 76 -8.39 -15.67 8.77
CA ALA A 76 -8.70 -14.26 8.91
C ALA A 76 -7.52 -13.37 8.47
N ALA A 77 -6.29 -13.77 8.77
CA ALA A 77 -5.08 -13.00 8.43
C ALA A 77 -4.89 -12.87 6.90
N GLU A 78 -5.01 -13.97 6.16
CA GLU A 78 -4.83 -13.97 4.72
C GLU A 78 -6.02 -13.33 4.00
N PHE A 79 -7.24 -13.63 4.46
CA PHE A 79 -8.45 -13.07 3.87
C PHE A 79 -8.54 -11.54 4.06
N SER A 80 -8.22 -11.03 5.25
CA SER A 80 -8.18 -9.58 5.50
C SER A 80 -7.13 -8.85 4.67
N LEU A 81 -5.97 -9.48 4.44
CA LEU A 81 -4.92 -8.92 3.59
C LEU A 81 -5.35 -8.83 2.12
N ILE A 82 -5.98 -9.89 1.58
CA ILE A 82 -6.55 -9.88 0.23
C ILE A 82 -7.62 -8.79 0.11
N ARG A 83 -8.51 -8.69 1.10
CA ARG A 83 -9.53 -7.62 1.14
C ARG A 83 -8.90 -6.23 1.14
N ALA A 84 -7.87 -5.99 1.95
CA ALA A 84 -7.19 -4.69 2.00
C ALA A 84 -6.54 -4.32 0.66
N ARG A 85 -5.89 -5.28 0.00
CA ARG A 85 -5.34 -5.11 -1.36
C ARG A 85 -6.43 -4.86 -2.40
N ALA A 86 -7.56 -5.56 -2.32
CA ALA A 86 -8.70 -5.35 -3.20
C ALA A 86 -9.34 -3.97 -2.99
N ALA A 87 -9.47 -3.51 -1.75
CA ALA A 87 -9.92 -2.15 -1.45
C ALA A 87 -8.96 -1.10 -2.05
N THR A 88 -7.65 -1.31 -1.94
CA THR A 88 -6.63 -0.45 -2.57
C THR A 88 -6.77 -0.43 -4.09
N ALA A 89 -6.97 -1.59 -4.71
CA ALA A 89 -7.14 -1.72 -6.15
C ALA A 89 -8.44 -1.04 -6.64
N ALA A 90 -9.52 -1.13 -5.85
CA ALA A 90 -10.78 -0.44 -6.10
C ALA A 90 -10.73 1.07 -5.78
N SER A 91 -9.66 1.54 -5.13
CA SER A 91 -9.51 2.93 -4.68
C SER A 91 -10.66 3.41 -3.77
N ASP A 92 -11.19 2.51 -2.93
CA ASP A 92 -12.27 2.85 -2.00
C ASP A 92 -11.74 3.71 -0.84
N LYS A 93 -11.86 5.03 -0.99
CA LYS A 93 -11.40 6.01 0.01
C LYS A 93 -12.00 5.76 1.40
N SER A 94 -13.21 5.21 1.49
CA SER A 94 -13.92 5.02 2.76
C SER A 94 -13.42 3.78 3.52
N ALA A 95 -12.98 2.75 2.81
CA ALA A 95 -12.69 1.44 3.39
C ALA A 95 -11.19 1.10 3.44
N VAL A 96 -10.35 1.62 2.53
CA VAL A 96 -8.93 1.22 2.38
C VAL A 96 -8.18 1.24 3.70
N VAL A 97 -8.21 2.36 4.44
CA VAL A 97 -7.43 2.50 5.67
C VAL A 97 -7.91 1.53 6.75
N GLN A 98 -9.22 1.35 6.89
CA GLN A 98 -9.78 0.43 7.88
C GLN A 98 -9.47 -1.03 7.53
N ALA A 99 -9.56 -1.39 6.25
CA ALA A 99 -9.20 -2.72 5.77
C ALA A 99 -7.72 -3.03 6.05
N TRP A 100 -6.80 -2.06 5.82
CA TRP A 100 -5.39 -2.22 6.15
C TRP A 100 -5.11 -2.32 7.65
N LYS A 101 -5.79 -1.54 8.49
CA LYS A 101 -5.69 -1.67 9.95
C LYS A 101 -6.13 -3.05 10.43
N GLN A 102 -7.23 -3.58 9.89
CA GLN A 102 -7.72 -4.93 10.19
C GLN A 102 -6.76 -6.03 9.71
N ALA A 103 -6.21 -5.87 8.51
CA ALA A 103 -5.20 -6.80 7.98
C ALA A 103 -3.95 -6.83 8.85
N LEU A 104 -3.42 -5.67 9.24
CA LEU A 104 -2.25 -5.56 10.12
C LEU A 104 -2.52 -6.14 11.52
N GLN A 105 -3.72 -5.95 12.07
CA GLN A 105 -4.11 -6.54 13.35
C GLN A 105 -4.17 -8.07 13.26
N SER A 106 -4.77 -8.61 12.20
CA SER A 106 -4.94 -10.05 12.00
C SER A 106 -3.61 -10.76 11.70
N ASN A 107 -2.72 -10.10 10.97
CA ASN A 107 -1.33 -10.54 10.72
C ASN A 107 -0.38 -10.19 11.88
N GLY A 108 -0.87 -9.56 12.95
CA GLY A 108 -0.08 -9.25 14.14
C GLY A 108 0.14 -10.48 15.05
N VAL A 109 -0.77 -11.45 14.97
CA VAL A 109 -0.87 -12.60 15.86
C VAL A 109 -0.11 -13.81 15.31
N GLY A 110 1.11 -14.04 15.83
CA GLY A 110 1.67 -15.39 15.95
C GLY A 110 2.62 -15.94 14.88
N THR A 111 2.75 -15.37 13.68
CA THR A 111 3.61 -15.98 12.62
C THR A 111 4.43 -15.02 11.75
N THR A 112 4.12 -13.72 11.76
CA THR A 112 4.75 -12.74 10.86
C THR A 112 6.05 -12.17 11.45
N THR A 113 7.16 -12.26 10.70
CA THR A 113 8.46 -11.71 11.13
C THR A 113 8.45 -10.18 11.19
N ALA A 114 9.37 -9.58 11.94
CA ALA A 114 9.49 -8.12 12.00
C ALA A 114 9.66 -7.48 10.61
N GLN A 115 10.45 -8.10 9.73
CA GLN A 115 10.65 -7.66 8.35
C GLN A 115 9.37 -7.72 7.53
N GLN A 116 8.56 -8.77 7.67
CA GLN A 116 7.27 -8.87 7.01
C GLN A 116 6.30 -7.80 7.53
N LYS A 117 6.30 -7.52 8.85
CA LYS A 117 5.47 -6.45 9.43
C LYS A 117 5.88 -5.07 8.93
N VAL A 118 7.18 -4.81 8.75
CA VAL A 118 7.67 -3.59 8.08
C VAL A 118 7.12 -3.52 6.65
N GLY A 119 7.24 -4.61 5.88
CA GLY A 119 6.73 -4.68 4.51
C GLY A 119 5.23 -4.38 4.41
N LEU A 120 4.42 -4.98 5.29
CA LEU A 120 2.97 -4.75 5.32
C LEU A 120 2.61 -3.31 5.70
N ASN A 121 3.31 -2.69 6.65
CA ASN A 121 3.08 -1.28 6.99
C ASN A 121 3.50 -0.35 5.84
N VAL A 122 4.59 -0.66 5.13
CA VAL A 122 4.96 0.09 3.92
C VAL A 122 3.86 -0.06 2.87
N GLU A 123 3.38 -1.27 2.58
CA GLU A 123 2.30 -1.51 1.63
C GLU A 123 1.01 -0.75 1.99
N ALA A 124 0.62 -0.75 3.28
CA ALA A 124 -0.49 0.03 3.80
C ALA A 124 -0.30 1.54 3.63
N ALA A 125 0.93 2.03 3.79
CA ALA A 125 1.25 3.44 3.60
C ALA A 125 1.07 3.87 2.13
N TYR A 126 1.53 3.06 1.18
CA TYR A 126 1.29 3.29 -0.25
C TYR A 126 -0.21 3.22 -0.58
N ALA A 127 -0.93 2.27 0.00
CA ALA A 127 -2.38 2.15 -0.19
C ALA A 127 -3.15 3.38 0.30
N ALA A 128 -2.84 3.88 1.49
CA ALA A 128 -3.45 5.10 2.04
C ALA A 128 -3.13 6.33 1.15
N ALA A 129 -1.90 6.44 0.66
CA ALA A 129 -1.53 7.52 -0.25
C ALA A 129 -2.24 7.44 -1.61
N LYS A 130 -2.52 6.23 -2.12
CA LYS A 130 -3.29 6.02 -3.36
C LYS A 130 -4.71 6.61 -3.29
N VAL A 131 -5.28 6.67 -2.09
CA VAL A 131 -6.59 7.30 -1.82
C VAL A 131 -6.48 8.72 -1.24
N GLU A 132 -5.29 9.32 -1.33
CA GLU A 132 -4.97 10.68 -0.84
C GLU A 132 -5.10 10.86 0.68
N ASP A 133 -5.17 9.78 1.47
CA ASP A 133 -5.09 9.84 2.93
C ASP A 133 -3.62 9.83 3.38
N TYR A 134 -2.97 10.98 3.20
CA TYR A 134 -1.55 11.16 3.54
C TYR A 134 -1.30 11.13 5.06
N VAL A 135 -2.29 11.45 5.89
CA VAL A 135 -2.16 11.36 7.35
C VAL A 135 -2.04 9.90 7.78
N SER A 136 -2.93 9.03 7.29
CA SER A 136 -2.85 7.60 7.54
C SER A 136 -1.59 6.99 6.92
N SER A 137 -1.18 7.45 5.73
CA SER A 137 0.08 7.03 5.09
C SER A 137 1.30 7.31 5.98
N GLN A 138 1.40 8.52 6.55
CA GLN A 138 2.45 8.88 7.50
C GLN A 138 2.42 8.01 8.76
N GLN A 139 1.24 7.70 9.30
CA GLN A 139 1.10 6.81 10.47
C GLN A 139 1.63 5.40 10.17
N PHE A 140 1.31 4.84 9.01
CA PHE A 140 1.81 3.53 8.59
C PHE A 140 3.33 3.54 8.37
N PHE A 141 3.89 4.58 7.75
CA PHE A 141 5.35 4.74 7.65
C PHE A 141 6.02 4.87 9.02
N ALA A 142 5.41 5.59 9.97
CA ALA A 142 5.92 5.69 11.33
C ALA A 142 5.92 4.33 12.04
N ALA A 143 4.87 3.53 11.88
CA ALA A 143 4.82 2.17 12.40
C ALA A 143 5.87 1.27 11.74
N ALA A 144 6.06 1.37 10.42
CA ALA A 144 7.12 0.64 9.70
C ALA A 144 8.52 1.00 10.25
N ARG A 145 8.79 2.28 10.51
CA ARG A 145 10.06 2.73 11.12
C ARG A 145 10.26 2.18 12.53
N ALA A 146 9.22 2.19 13.36
CA ALA A 146 9.30 1.66 14.72
C ALA A 146 9.61 0.16 14.75
N LEU A 147 9.15 -0.59 13.74
CA LEU A 147 9.39 -2.03 13.59
C LEU A 147 10.72 -2.35 12.91
N ALA A 148 11.28 -1.42 12.13
CA ALA A 148 12.58 -1.54 11.46
C ALA A 148 13.74 -1.36 12.46
N VAL A 149 13.73 -2.11 13.57
CA VAL A 149 14.84 -2.18 14.51
C VAL A 149 15.95 -3.02 13.88
N VAL A 150 16.75 -2.36 13.03
CA VAL A 150 18.01 -2.90 12.55
C VAL A 150 19.08 -2.49 13.58
N ARG A 151 19.82 -3.48 14.11
CA ARG A 151 20.99 -3.24 14.98
C ARG A 151 22.27 -3.43 14.16
N GLY A 152 23.33 -2.69 14.50
CA GLY A 152 24.63 -2.75 13.82
C GLY A 152 24.74 -1.81 12.62
N ASP A 153 25.75 -2.03 11.79
CA ASP A 153 26.23 -1.08 10.76
C ASP A 153 25.22 -0.76 9.64
N ASP A 154 24.16 -1.56 9.48
CA ASP A 154 23.12 -1.35 8.47
C ASP A 154 21.91 -0.54 8.98
N ALA A 155 21.90 -0.18 10.27
CA ALA A 155 20.77 0.53 10.88
C ALA A 155 20.50 1.89 10.23
N GLU A 156 21.56 2.65 9.95
CA GLU A 156 21.45 3.98 9.36
C GLU A 156 21.02 3.91 7.89
N LYS A 157 21.51 2.90 7.14
CA LYS A 157 21.10 2.66 5.76
C LYS A 157 19.61 2.34 5.67
N ALA A 158 19.12 1.48 6.57
CA ALA A 158 17.70 1.13 6.62
C ALA A 158 16.81 2.35 6.94
N ARG A 159 17.25 3.22 7.86
CA ARG A 159 16.56 4.48 8.18
C ARG A 159 16.54 5.42 6.97
N LEU A 160 17.66 5.58 6.28
CA LEU A 160 17.76 6.38 5.08
C LEU A 160 16.77 5.91 4.01
N TYR A 161 16.80 4.62 3.67
CA TYR A 161 15.93 4.05 2.64
C TYR A 161 14.45 4.17 3.00
N MET A 162 14.09 3.98 4.27
CA MET A 162 12.72 4.17 4.73
C MET A 162 12.28 5.64 4.62
N ARG A 163 13.18 6.59 4.93
CA ARG A 163 12.89 8.02 4.84
C ARG A 163 12.69 8.48 3.40
N ILE A 164 13.52 8.01 2.46
CA ILE A 164 13.37 8.29 1.03
C ILE A 164 12.01 7.78 0.53
N ARG A 165 11.65 6.53 0.87
CA ARG A 165 10.36 5.95 0.48
C ARG A 165 9.18 6.73 1.05
N GLU A 166 9.25 7.09 2.33
CA GLU A 166 8.23 7.91 2.98
C GLU A 166 8.06 9.24 2.24
N LEU A 167 9.13 10.03 2.10
CA LEU A 167 9.05 11.36 1.47
C LEU A 167 8.62 11.28 0.00
N GLY A 168 9.03 10.23 -0.73
CA GLY A 168 8.60 9.98 -2.10
C GLY A 168 7.11 9.63 -2.26
N VAL A 169 6.41 9.35 -1.16
CA VAL A 169 4.98 9.04 -1.13
C VAL A 169 4.18 10.16 -0.46
N VAL A 170 4.53 10.51 0.78
CA VAL A 170 3.80 11.49 1.57
C VAL A 170 4.08 12.92 1.14
N GLY A 171 5.17 13.15 0.40
CA GLY A 171 5.53 14.46 -0.15
C GLY A 171 4.42 15.08 -1.01
N ALA A 172 3.57 14.27 -1.64
CA ALA A 172 2.41 14.74 -2.39
C ALA A 172 1.37 15.48 -1.53
N GLY A 173 1.27 15.14 -0.24
CA GLY A 173 0.35 15.79 0.71
C GLY A 173 1.01 16.86 1.57
N MET A 174 2.28 17.17 1.34
CA MET A 174 3.03 18.16 2.13
C MET A 174 3.06 19.51 1.43
N ASP A 175 3.04 20.60 2.22
CA ASP A 175 3.45 21.90 1.72
C ASP A 175 4.93 21.87 1.30
N TRP A 176 5.27 22.56 0.20
CA TRP A 176 6.62 22.53 -0.35
C TRP A 176 7.68 22.99 0.66
N ARG A 177 7.40 23.98 1.50
CA ARG A 177 8.35 24.43 2.52
C ARG A 177 8.68 23.32 3.50
N SER A 178 7.67 22.62 3.99
CA SER A 178 7.83 21.48 4.89
C SER A 178 8.58 20.31 4.22
N LEU A 179 8.30 20.04 2.95
CA LEU A 179 9.00 19.01 2.19
C LEU A 179 10.46 19.39 1.95
N ARG A 180 10.75 20.65 1.61
CA ARG A 180 12.11 21.16 1.44
C ARG A 180 12.92 21.04 2.73
N ASP A 181 12.34 21.39 3.88
CA ASP A 181 12.99 21.26 5.17
C ASP A 181 13.29 19.77 5.47
N ALA A 182 12.35 18.86 5.16
CA ALA A 182 12.57 17.43 5.29
C ALA A 182 13.64 16.86 4.33
N LEU A 183 13.77 17.43 3.11
CA LEU A 183 14.83 17.07 2.16
C LEU A 183 16.19 17.58 2.61
N TYR A 184 16.23 18.76 3.23
CA TYR A 184 17.44 19.28 3.85
C TYR A 184 17.94 18.38 4.99
N ASP A 185 17.02 17.92 5.86
CA ASP A 185 17.36 16.95 6.91
C ASP A 185 17.83 15.61 6.34
N LEU A 186 17.19 15.13 5.26
CA LEU A 186 17.62 13.93 4.53
C LEU A 186 19.05 14.10 4.00
N ARG A 187 19.36 15.26 3.39
CA ARG A 187 20.68 15.56 2.85
C ARG A 187 21.73 15.58 3.96
N LYS A 188 21.48 16.31 5.06
CA LYS A 188 22.37 16.32 6.22
C LYS A 188 22.62 14.94 6.80
N PHE A 189 21.56 14.15 6.96
CA PHE A 189 21.71 12.77 7.43
C PHE A 189 22.55 11.94 6.46
N SER A 190 22.40 12.14 5.15
CA SER A 190 23.20 11.43 4.16
C SER A 190 24.69 11.82 4.16
N GLU A 191 25.07 12.96 4.77
CA GLU A 191 26.47 13.41 4.88
C GLU A 191 27.25 12.64 5.94
N THR A 192 26.57 11.85 6.78
CA THR A 192 27.25 10.95 7.73
C THR A 192 27.87 9.74 7.04
N PHE A 193 27.41 9.40 5.83
CA PHE A 193 28.01 8.36 5.00
C PHE A 193 29.16 8.94 4.17
N ALA A 194 30.21 8.14 3.95
CA ALA A 194 31.30 8.54 3.06
C ALA A 194 30.77 8.83 1.64
N MET A 195 31.37 9.82 0.97
CA MET A 195 30.91 10.36 -0.31
C MET A 195 30.68 9.29 -1.39
N TRP A 196 31.64 8.38 -1.58
CA TRP A 196 31.59 7.35 -2.63
C TRP A 196 30.96 6.05 -2.13
N THR A 197 29.76 6.15 -1.55
CA THR A 197 29.03 4.99 -1.04
C THR A 197 27.62 4.90 -1.60
N VAL A 198 27.09 3.68 -1.68
CA VAL A 198 25.72 3.42 -2.16
C VAL A 198 24.66 4.19 -1.34
N PRO A 199 24.72 4.27 0.00
CA PRO A 199 23.76 5.07 0.78
C PRO A 199 23.79 6.56 0.40
N ARG A 200 24.98 7.14 0.20
CA ARG A 200 25.11 8.53 -0.25
C ARG A 200 24.43 8.73 -1.60
N LEU A 201 24.72 7.85 -2.56
CA LEU A 201 24.11 7.89 -3.89
C LEU A 201 22.58 7.75 -3.85
N GLU A 202 22.06 6.82 -3.04
CA GLU A 202 20.62 6.62 -2.84
C GLU A 202 19.91 7.87 -2.31
N ALA A 203 20.54 8.58 -1.37
CA ALA A 203 20.00 9.82 -0.83
C ALA A 203 19.88 10.91 -1.89
N VAL A 204 20.95 11.14 -2.67
CA VAL A 204 21.00 12.20 -3.68
C VAL A 204 20.04 11.88 -4.84
N VAL A 205 20.01 10.63 -5.32
CA VAL A 205 19.04 10.19 -6.34
C VAL A 205 17.61 10.31 -5.83
N GLY A 206 17.35 9.87 -4.59
CA GLY A 206 16.04 9.98 -3.96
C GLY A 206 15.59 11.43 -3.81
N GLU A 207 16.46 12.32 -3.35
CA GLU A 207 16.17 13.75 -3.25
C GLU A 207 15.83 14.35 -4.63
N ALA A 208 16.62 14.04 -5.65
CA ALA A 208 16.38 14.52 -7.02
C ALA A 208 15.03 14.06 -7.56
N GLU A 209 14.66 12.80 -7.36
CA GLU A 209 13.34 12.27 -7.77
C GLU A 209 12.18 12.96 -7.04
N ILE A 210 12.32 13.20 -5.74
CA ILE A 210 11.30 13.87 -4.92
C ILE A 210 11.14 15.33 -5.39
N ARG A 211 12.24 16.05 -5.61
CA ARG A 211 12.21 17.43 -6.11
C ARG A 211 11.62 17.50 -7.51
N LEU A 212 12.05 16.62 -8.41
CA LEU A 212 11.53 16.56 -9.77
C LEU A 212 10.00 16.43 -9.76
N ARG A 213 9.46 15.61 -8.84
CA ARG A 213 8.03 15.35 -8.71
C ARG A 213 7.25 16.46 -8.00
N TYR A 214 7.78 17.03 -6.93
CA TYR A 214 7.01 17.86 -5.99
C TYR A 214 7.49 19.31 -5.84
N GLN A 215 8.72 19.63 -6.21
CA GLN A 215 9.19 21.03 -6.19
C GLN A 215 8.37 21.82 -7.21
N PRO A 216 7.79 22.97 -6.82
CA PRO A 216 7.13 23.87 -7.76
C PRO A 216 8.09 24.31 -8.87
N GLU A 217 7.58 24.49 -10.08
CA GLU A 217 8.39 24.98 -11.20
C GLU A 217 8.91 26.40 -10.94
N GLY A 218 10.17 26.64 -11.28
CA GLY A 218 10.87 27.91 -11.08
C GLY A 218 12.38 27.78 -11.35
N GLU A 219 13.09 28.91 -11.40
CA GLU A 219 14.54 28.93 -11.66
C GLU A 219 15.31 28.10 -10.61
N GLU A 220 14.93 28.20 -9.34
CA GLU A 220 15.51 27.44 -8.24
C GLU A 220 15.41 25.93 -8.44
N LYS A 221 14.34 25.42 -9.08
CA LYS A 221 14.18 23.98 -9.32
C LYS A 221 15.22 23.47 -10.31
N ARG A 222 15.46 24.20 -11.40
CA ARG A 222 16.48 23.83 -12.38
C ARG A 222 17.87 23.84 -11.74
N GLU A 223 18.19 24.85 -10.94
CA GLU A 223 19.48 24.95 -10.25
C GLU A 223 19.69 23.82 -9.24
N ASP A 224 18.69 23.56 -8.40
CA ASP A 224 18.71 22.46 -7.42
C ASP A 224 18.93 21.10 -8.10
N LEU A 225 18.17 20.84 -9.17
CA LEU A 225 18.27 19.59 -9.94
C LEU A 225 19.61 19.48 -10.70
N SER A 226 20.16 20.59 -11.20
CA SER A 226 21.47 20.62 -11.85
C SER A 226 22.57 20.23 -10.87
N THR A 227 22.53 20.81 -9.66
CA THR A 227 23.47 20.51 -8.59
C THR A 227 23.39 19.03 -8.17
N LEU A 228 22.17 18.52 -8.00
CA LEU A 228 21.95 17.12 -7.67
C LEU A 228 22.42 16.18 -8.79
N LYS A 229 22.19 16.50 -10.07
CA LYS A 229 22.70 15.72 -11.20
C LYS A 229 24.23 15.64 -11.17
N ALA A 230 24.91 16.76 -10.96
CA ALA A 230 26.37 16.80 -10.87
C ALA A 230 26.89 15.94 -9.71
N GLU A 231 26.26 16.01 -8.54
CA GLU A 231 26.62 15.19 -7.39
C GLU A 231 26.37 13.69 -7.64
N ILE A 232 25.25 13.32 -8.27
CA ILE A 232 24.96 11.94 -8.68
C ILE A 232 26.07 11.42 -9.59
N MET A 233 26.47 12.18 -10.61
CA MET A 233 27.52 11.77 -11.54
C MET A 233 28.86 11.60 -10.84
N LEU A 234 29.23 12.56 -9.98
CA LEU A 234 30.47 12.49 -9.20
C LEU A 234 30.52 11.23 -8.31
N ILE A 235 29.41 10.90 -7.63
CA ILE A 235 29.34 9.73 -6.77
C ILE A 235 29.35 8.44 -7.60
N VAL A 236 28.60 8.36 -8.70
CA VAL A 236 28.57 7.19 -9.59
C VAL A 236 29.97 6.87 -10.12
N ASP A 237 30.73 7.89 -10.54
CA ASP A 237 32.09 7.72 -11.06
C ASP A 237 33.08 7.30 -9.95
N GLY A 238 32.83 7.72 -8.70
CA GLY A 238 33.69 7.43 -7.55
C GLY A 238 33.38 6.11 -6.82
N VAL A 239 32.18 5.56 -6.95
CA VAL A 239 31.78 4.32 -6.27
C VAL A 239 32.54 3.14 -6.88
N SER A 240 33.45 2.55 -6.10
CA SER A 240 34.27 1.40 -6.52
C SER A 240 33.56 0.05 -6.38
N SER A 241 32.42 0.00 -5.68
CA SER A 241 31.62 -1.21 -5.48
C SER A 241 30.64 -1.44 -6.63
N SER A 242 30.27 -2.71 -6.87
CA SER A 242 29.15 -3.01 -7.75
C SER A 242 27.86 -2.38 -7.21
N LEU A 243 27.20 -1.59 -8.07
CA LEU A 243 25.92 -0.99 -7.73
C LEU A 243 24.82 -2.07 -7.65
N PRO A 244 23.77 -1.87 -6.83
CA PRO A 244 22.65 -2.79 -6.76
C PRO A 244 21.99 -3.02 -8.14
N PRO A 245 21.43 -4.22 -8.40
CA PRO A 245 20.73 -4.50 -9.64
C PRO A 245 19.64 -3.45 -9.94
N GLY A 246 19.60 -2.95 -11.18
CA GLY A 246 18.61 -1.95 -11.62
C GLY A 246 18.92 -0.51 -11.20
N PHE A 247 19.92 -0.26 -10.36
CA PHE A 247 20.23 1.08 -9.87
C PHE A 247 20.69 2.02 -11.00
N MET A 248 21.57 1.54 -11.89
CA MET A 248 21.98 2.30 -13.06
C MET A 248 20.84 2.62 -14.02
N THR A 249 19.83 1.74 -14.10
CA THR A 249 18.62 2.01 -14.89
C THR A 249 17.85 3.18 -14.27
N ARG A 250 17.67 3.20 -12.94
CA ARG A 250 17.03 4.32 -12.23
C ARG A 250 17.75 5.65 -12.47
N VAL A 251 19.08 5.67 -12.34
CA VAL A 251 19.90 6.86 -12.61
C VAL A 251 19.74 7.34 -14.05
N ARG A 252 19.77 6.43 -15.03
CA ARG A 252 19.54 6.78 -16.45
C ARG A 252 18.16 7.37 -16.69
N THR A 253 17.11 6.77 -16.11
CA THR A 253 15.75 7.27 -16.22
C THR A 253 15.61 8.68 -15.63
N LEU A 254 16.23 8.92 -14.45
CA LEU A 254 16.27 10.25 -13.87
C LEU A 254 17.00 11.23 -14.79
N ASN A 255 18.18 10.89 -15.29
CA ASN A 255 18.93 11.76 -16.20
C ASN A 255 18.13 12.10 -17.47
N TYR A 256 17.46 11.13 -18.10
CA TYR A 256 16.58 11.43 -19.24
C TYR A 256 15.47 12.40 -18.86
N ALA A 257 14.83 12.22 -17.69
CA ALA A 257 13.80 13.15 -17.24
C ALA A 257 14.33 14.57 -16.96
N LEU A 258 15.60 14.70 -16.52
CA LEU A 258 16.25 15.99 -16.29
C LEU A 258 16.62 16.68 -17.61
N GLU A 259 17.16 15.93 -18.57
CA GLU A 259 17.49 16.42 -19.91
C GLU A 259 16.23 16.87 -20.65
N ASP A 260 15.19 16.03 -20.68
CA ASP A 260 13.95 16.29 -21.42
C ASP A 260 13.19 17.52 -20.89
N ARG A 261 13.26 17.77 -19.57
CA ARG A 261 12.47 18.84 -18.92
C ARG A 261 13.25 20.13 -18.66
N TYR A 262 14.57 20.04 -18.48
CA TYR A 262 15.39 21.16 -18.04
C TYR A 262 16.67 21.38 -18.84
N GLN A 263 16.97 20.51 -19.83
CA GLN A 263 18.20 20.54 -20.63
C GLN A 263 19.44 20.58 -19.73
N LEU A 264 19.43 19.68 -18.73
CA LEU A 264 20.46 19.52 -17.72
C LEU A 264 21.20 18.23 -17.94
#